data_AF-A0A661FSZ2-F1
#
_entry.id   AF-A0A661FSZ2-F1
#
_cell.length_a   1.000
_cell.length_b   1.000
_cell.length_c   1.000
_cell.angle_alpha   90.00
_cell.angle_beta   90.00
_cell.angle_gamma   90.00
#
_symmetry.space_group_name_H-M   'P 1'
#
loop_
_entity.id
_entity.type
_entity.pdbx_description
1 polymer ?
#
loop_
_entity_poly.entity_id
_entity_poly.type
_entity_poly.pdbx_seq_one_letter_code
_entity_poly.pdbx_strand_id
1 'polypeptide(L)'
;MTKPLRRLITSIALILSIAISSGCSESTREQPTGKGEVRGINSIVDAPELSFQIEERTQGIISFREATGLNNWDDLSYNFNFDLLRPGIIDPDRIATQLIDVIADTEYTLILTGSLDNASIIVWEDPDREWSGTETVWEAIFTHLSPQLGQVDVYFAAPGTTPILGGSIGTLVNGERLPIIEYEQGQYELILTPPGDPSTILFISSSITAVPENRSIFAIFDPDPTLPGPIPVSLIGENGTSINIADPNFSATVRLLHASFATENVDGYFNLDFNNLIFPNVGHKEISAYADIANAFTSVNLTAVGNAGADILSGDILTVAGTKRTLVLAGEPGNVFFNVLLEDGRPVSAFPIIRVANFALNYDFVDVYIEEPGTDINDAQPRFFALSTQLDTGFVPAIDGIRELTITDVFSKDAISVPITLDLSAGDVISIGIFDTVDPLVIEAFVYDAQ
;
A
#
# COMPACT_ATOMS: atom_id res chain seq x y z
N MET A 1 -27.86 100.12 11.21
CA MET A 1 -29.03 100.41 10.34
C MET A 1 -28.64 100.05 8.91
N THR A 2 -29.45 99.25 8.22
CA THR A 2 -29.33 98.81 6.81
C THR A 2 -28.06 98.03 6.42
N LYS A 3 -28.19 96.76 6.03
CA LYS A 3 -28.23 96.32 4.62
C LYS A 3 -28.09 94.78 4.47
N PRO A 4 -28.54 94.23 3.33
CA PRO A 4 -28.78 92.81 3.09
C PRO A 4 -27.62 92.11 2.34
N LEU A 5 -27.85 90.85 1.98
CA LEU A 5 -27.25 90.12 0.86
C LEU A 5 -25.83 89.56 1.08
N ARG A 6 -25.71 88.25 1.38
CA ARG A 6 -24.76 87.33 0.72
C ARG A 6 -24.81 85.91 1.30
N ARG A 7 -25.02 84.96 0.37
CA ARG A 7 -24.40 83.62 0.31
C ARG A 7 -24.69 82.68 1.48
N LEU A 8 -25.86 82.06 1.40
CA LEU A 8 -26.14 80.75 1.99
C LEU A 8 -25.49 79.66 1.10
N ILE A 9 -24.15 79.57 1.11
CA ILE A 9 -23.36 78.58 0.36
C ILE A 9 -22.39 77.93 1.36
N THR A 10 -22.89 77.01 2.20
CA THR A 10 -22.04 76.08 2.98
C THR A 10 -22.88 74.98 3.65
N SER A 11 -23.82 74.37 2.93
CA SER A 11 -24.47 73.13 3.41
C SER A 11 -24.77 72.10 2.31
N ILE A 12 -24.27 72.31 1.09
CA ILE A 12 -24.36 71.36 -0.03
C ILE A 12 -22.99 70.70 -0.23
N ALA A 13 -22.54 69.94 0.78
CA ALA A 13 -21.36 69.08 0.66
C ALA A 13 -21.49 67.79 1.49
N LEU A 14 -22.69 67.47 2.01
CA LEU A 14 -22.92 66.31 2.88
C LEU A 14 -24.13 65.46 2.49
N ILE A 15 -24.71 65.65 1.30
CA ILE A 15 -25.84 64.84 0.78
C ILE A 15 -25.59 64.49 -0.70
N LEU A 16 -24.35 64.17 -1.05
CA LEU A 16 -24.01 63.56 -2.34
C LEU A 16 -22.83 62.58 -2.20
N SER A 17 -22.80 61.85 -1.07
CA SER A 17 -21.81 60.81 -0.79
C SER A 17 -22.46 59.49 -0.35
N ILE A 18 -23.78 59.36 -0.53
CA ILE A 18 -24.53 58.11 -0.32
C ILE A 18 -25.15 57.76 -1.68
N ALA A 19 -24.35 57.12 -2.53
CA ALA A 19 -24.77 56.27 -3.66
C ALA A 19 -23.54 55.73 -4.43
N ILE A 20 -22.51 55.29 -3.73
CA ILE A 20 -21.50 54.37 -4.29
C ILE A 20 -21.32 53.25 -3.26
N SER A 21 -22.40 52.49 -3.05
CA SER A 21 -22.41 51.27 -2.25
C SER A 21 -23.30 50.25 -2.97
N SER A 22 -22.89 49.87 -4.18
CA SER A 22 -23.41 48.71 -4.92
C SER A 22 -22.64 48.65 -6.23
N GLY A 23 -21.55 47.88 -6.25
CA GLY A 23 -20.67 47.84 -7.41
C GLY A 23 -19.24 47.41 -7.11
N CYS A 24 -18.97 46.77 -5.97
CA CYS A 24 -18.05 45.64 -6.07
C CYS A 24 -18.83 44.64 -6.91
N SER A 25 -18.47 44.50 -8.19
CA SER A 25 -18.76 43.26 -8.88
C SER A 25 -18.11 42.18 -8.02
N GLU A 26 -18.89 41.49 -7.20
CA GLU A 26 -18.65 40.07 -7.05
C GLU A 26 -18.55 39.59 -8.49
N SER A 27 -17.33 39.28 -8.93
CA SER A 27 -17.13 38.51 -10.15
C SER A 27 -18.15 37.40 -10.04
N THR A 28 -19.10 37.32 -10.97
CA THR A 28 -20.14 36.30 -10.99
C THR A 28 -19.42 34.96 -10.91
N ARG A 29 -19.30 34.43 -9.69
CA ARG A 29 -18.70 33.12 -9.47
C ARG A 29 -19.60 32.17 -10.23
N GLU A 30 -18.98 31.41 -11.11
CA GLU A 30 -19.66 30.38 -11.85
C GLU A 30 -20.47 29.54 -10.84
N GLN A 31 -21.77 29.45 -11.09
CA GLN A 31 -22.69 28.75 -10.21
C GLN A 31 -22.80 27.33 -10.74
N PRO A 32 -22.58 26.31 -9.90
CA PRO A 32 -22.71 24.95 -10.35
C PRO A 32 -24.16 24.63 -10.72
N THR A 33 -24.33 23.80 -11.73
CA THR A 33 -25.62 23.31 -12.24
C THR A 33 -25.89 21.85 -11.88
N GLY A 34 -24.85 21.11 -11.48
CA GLY A 34 -24.93 19.70 -11.10
C GLY A 34 -23.65 19.22 -10.41
N LYS A 35 -23.44 17.91 -10.41
CA LYS A 35 -22.25 17.27 -9.82
C LYS A 35 -21.69 16.20 -10.73
N GLY A 36 -20.37 16.08 -10.76
CA GLY A 36 -19.66 14.92 -11.26
C GLY A 36 -19.00 14.15 -10.13
N GLU A 37 -18.60 12.92 -10.40
CA GLU A 37 -17.89 12.07 -9.45
C GLU A 37 -16.43 11.92 -9.87
N VAL A 38 -15.51 11.89 -8.90
CA VAL A 38 -14.08 11.82 -9.19
C VAL A 38 -13.36 10.86 -8.26
N ARG A 39 -12.43 10.07 -8.81
CA ARG A 39 -11.45 9.28 -8.04
C ARG A 39 -10.05 9.31 -8.64
N GLY A 40 -9.05 9.08 -7.79
CA GLY A 40 -7.66 8.88 -8.18
C GLY A 40 -7.23 7.42 -8.01
N ILE A 41 -6.39 6.92 -8.92
CA ILE A 41 -5.72 5.61 -8.85
C ILE A 41 -4.21 5.82 -8.97
N ASN A 42 -3.41 5.13 -8.16
CA ASN A 42 -1.95 5.13 -8.27
C ASN A 42 -1.45 3.84 -8.93
N SER A 43 -0.87 3.93 -10.14
CA SER A 43 -0.28 2.80 -10.86
C SER A 43 1.25 2.83 -10.94
N ILE A 44 1.91 3.80 -10.29
CA ILE A 44 3.37 3.88 -10.28
C ILE A 44 3.94 2.86 -9.28
N VAL A 45 4.60 1.82 -9.79
CA VAL A 45 5.05 0.63 -9.02
C VAL A 45 6.02 0.93 -7.89
N ASP A 46 6.78 2.00 -7.97
CA ASP A 46 7.77 2.43 -6.98
C ASP A 46 7.36 3.74 -6.27
N ALA A 47 6.15 4.25 -6.54
CA ALA A 47 5.63 5.38 -5.78
C ALA A 47 5.27 4.95 -4.35
N PRO A 48 5.54 5.78 -3.33
CA PRO A 48 4.99 5.57 -2.00
C PRO A 48 3.48 5.85 -1.96
N GLU A 49 2.92 5.91 -0.76
CA GLU A 49 1.61 6.51 -0.54
C GLU A 49 1.59 7.96 -1.06
N LEU A 50 0.57 8.29 -1.87
CA LEU A 50 0.37 9.62 -2.42
C LEU A 50 -0.94 10.20 -1.89
N SER A 51 -0.97 11.51 -1.66
CA SER A 51 -2.22 12.22 -1.39
C SER A 51 -2.87 12.61 -2.70
N PHE A 52 -4.10 12.13 -2.93
CA PHE A 52 -4.94 12.63 -4.01
C PHE A 52 -5.71 13.86 -3.50
N GLN A 53 -5.53 14.99 -4.18
CA GLN A 53 -6.12 16.27 -3.80
C GLN A 53 -6.88 16.91 -4.95
N ILE A 54 -7.86 17.72 -4.58
CA ILE A 54 -8.60 18.57 -5.51
C ILE A 54 -8.42 20.00 -5.02
N GLU A 55 -7.84 20.83 -5.87
CA GLU A 55 -7.09 22.02 -5.47
C GLU A 55 -6.08 21.65 -4.37
N GLU A 56 -6.24 22.20 -3.16
CA GLU A 56 -5.35 21.95 -2.01
C GLU A 56 -6.06 21.17 -0.90
N ARG A 57 -7.13 20.43 -1.25
CA ARG A 57 -7.91 19.62 -0.31
C ARG A 57 -7.70 18.14 -0.59
N THR A 58 -7.14 17.43 0.39
CA THR A 58 -7.02 15.97 0.37
C THR A 58 -8.37 15.27 0.30
N GLN A 59 -8.50 14.35 -0.67
CA GLN A 59 -9.62 13.44 -0.84
C GLN A 59 -9.31 12.05 -0.30
N GLY A 60 -8.05 11.63 -0.36
CA GLY A 60 -7.60 10.35 0.16
C GLY A 60 -6.09 10.20 0.05
N ILE A 61 -5.59 9.14 0.69
CA ILE A 61 -4.23 8.63 0.51
C ILE A 61 -4.36 7.35 -0.31
N ILE A 62 -3.52 7.19 -1.33
CA ILE A 62 -3.54 6.06 -2.26
C ILE A 62 -2.15 5.45 -2.36
N SER A 63 -2.04 4.18 -2.01
CA SER A 63 -0.83 3.39 -2.25
C SER A 63 -0.82 2.87 -3.69
N PHE A 64 0.31 2.29 -4.12
CA PHE A 64 0.37 1.55 -5.36
C PHE A 64 -0.73 0.49 -5.45
N ARG A 65 -1.49 0.48 -6.55
CA ARG A 65 -2.65 -0.38 -6.85
C ARG A 65 -3.92 -0.06 -6.09
N GLU A 66 -3.95 1.06 -5.39
CA GLU A 66 -5.14 1.52 -4.68
C GLU A 66 -5.79 2.72 -5.38
N ALA A 67 -7.03 2.97 -4.97
CA ALA A 67 -7.83 4.08 -5.44
C ALA A 67 -8.51 4.81 -4.27
N THR A 68 -8.84 6.09 -4.47
CA THR A 68 -9.84 6.73 -3.63
C THR A 68 -11.24 6.21 -3.97
N GLY A 69 -12.19 6.39 -3.06
CA GLY A 69 -13.60 6.32 -3.42
C GLY A 69 -14.00 7.44 -4.39
N LEU A 70 -15.18 7.29 -4.98
CA LEU A 70 -15.82 8.33 -5.76
C LEU A 70 -16.23 9.49 -4.86
N ASN A 71 -15.78 10.69 -5.23
CA ASN A 71 -16.06 11.94 -4.53
C ASN A 71 -16.86 12.87 -5.42
N ASN A 72 -17.94 13.42 -4.86
CA ASN A 72 -18.85 14.32 -5.57
C ASN A 72 -18.32 15.76 -5.60
N TRP A 73 -18.20 16.33 -6.79
CA TRP A 73 -17.74 17.70 -7.02
C TRP A 73 -18.69 18.47 -7.91
N ASP A 74 -18.86 19.75 -7.57
CA ASP A 74 -19.66 20.69 -8.36
C ASP A 74 -19.10 20.78 -9.79
N ASP A 75 -19.95 20.90 -10.81
CA ASP A 75 -19.60 20.94 -12.24
C ASP A 75 -18.87 22.24 -12.66
N LEU A 76 -17.63 22.37 -12.20
CA LEU A 76 -16.73 23.49 -12.43
C LEU A 76 -15.32 22.97 -12.77
N SER A 77 -14.42 23.88 -13.11
CA SER A 77 -13.02 23.55 -13.36
C SER A 77 -12.19 23.46 -12.06
N TYR A 78 -11.43 22.37 -11.90
CA TYR A 78 -10.49 22.16 -10.78
C TYR A 78 -9.15 21.57 -11.21
N ASN A 79 -8.12 21.86 -10.43
CA ASN A 79 -6.85 21.15 -10.47
C ASN A 79 -6.92 19.88 -9.61
N PHE A 80 -6.70 18.73 -10.23
CA PHE A 80 -6.58 17.44 -9.56
C PHE A 80 -5.11 17.10 -9.42
N ASN A 81 -4.68 16.80 -8.20
CA ASN A 81 -3.29 16.79 -7.80
C ASN A 81 -2.92 15.46 -7.14
N PHE A 82 -1.72 14.99 -7.44
CA PHE A 82 -1.08 13.88 -6.73
C PHE A 82 0.16 14.41 -6.03
N ASP A 83 0.16 14.34 -4.71
CA ASP A 83 1.19 14.91 -3.85
C ASP A 83 1.92 13.83 -3.07
N LEU A 84 3.23 13.95 -2.97
CA LEU A 84 4.11 13.07 -2.23
C LEU A 84 4.65 13.79 -0.99
N LEU A 85 4.41 13.24 0.19
CA LEU A 85 5.05 13.70 1.42
C LEU A 85 6.28 12.84 1.73
N ARG A 86 7.47 13.45 1.79
CA ARG A 86 8.70 12.75 2.16
C ARG A 86 8.96 12.80 3.67
N PRO A 87 9.56 11.74 4.26
CA PRO A 87 9.95 11.74 5.67
C PRO A 87 10.85 12.92 6.02
N GLY A 88 10.50 13.64 7.09
CA GLY A 88 11.28 14.79 7.57
C GLY A 88 11.04 16.10 6.79
N ILE A 89 10.24 16.07 5.71
CA ILE A 89 9.87 17.25 4.94
C ILE A 89 8.42 17.63 5.27
N ILE A 90 8.15 18.93 5.40
CA ILE A 90 6.82 19.45 5.78
C ILE A 90 5.97 19.76 4.54
N ASP A 91 6.59 20.31 3.49
CA ASP A 91 5.91 20.67 2.27
C ASP A 91 5.90 19.48 1.29
N PRO A 92 4.74 19.04 0.79
CA PRO A 92 4.68 17.93 -0.15
C PRO A 92 5.19 18.32 -1.54
N ASP A 93 5.76 17.35 -2.25
CA ASP A 93 6.12 17.46 -3.65
C ASP A 93 4.89 17.21 -4.53
N ARG A 94 4.54 18.16 -5.41
CA ARG A 94 3.52 17.97 -6.45
C ARG A 94 4.08 17.06 -7.55
N ILE A 95 3.57 15.84 -7.63
CA ILE A 95 4.00 14.84 -8.63
C ILE A 95 3.33 15.10 -9.98
N ALA A 96 2.02 15.34 -9.97
CA ALA A 96 1.28 15.65 -11.18
C ALA A 96 0.04 16.50 -10.88
N THR A 97 -0.35 17.31 -11.87
CA THR A 97 -1.60 18.09 -11.87
C THR A 97 -2.34 17.89 -13.18
N GLN A 98 -3.64 17.72 -13.12
CA GLN A 98 -4.54 17.74 -14.26
C GLN A 98 -5.66 18.75 -14.01
N LEU A 99 -5.85 19.71 -14.92
CA LEU A 99 -7.03 20.57 -14.92
C LEU A 99 -8.17 19.83 -15.62
N ILE A 100 -9.31 19.68 -14.97
CA ILE A 100 -10.52 19.10 -15.55
C ILE A 100 -11.67 20.07 -15.32
N ASP A 101 -12.47 20.28 -16.37
CA ASP A 101 -13.77 20.93 -16.28
C ASP A 101 -14.81 19.85 -15.99
N VAL A 102 -15.23 19.74 -14.72
CA VAL A 102 -16.14 18.68 -14.27
C VAL A 102 -17.50 18.93 -14.87
N ILE A 103 -18.05 17.90 -15.53
CA ILE A 103 -19.39 17.91 -16.11
C ILE A 103 -20.33 17.16 -15.18
N ALA A 104 -21.57 17.65 -15.04
CA ALA A 104 -22.60 16.97 -14.28
C ALA A 104 -22.88 15.55 -14.84
N ASP A 105 -23.23 14.61 -13.95
CA ASP A 105 -23.57 13.22 -14.27
C ASP A 105 -22.44 12.47 -15.02
N THR A 106 -21.18 12.85 -14.74
CA THR A 106 -19.98 12.24 -15.31
C THR A 106 -19.04 11.76 -14.20
N GLU A 107 -18.59 10.51 -14.31
CA GLU A 107 -17.57 9.89 -13.47
C GLU A 107 -16.18 10.07 -14.12
N TYR A 108 -15.25 10.66 -13.38
CA TYR A 108 -13.85 10.84 -13.76
C TYR A 108 -12.95 9.89 -12.97
N THR A 109 -12.24 9.01 -13.68
CA THR A 109 -11.17 8.19 -13.10
C THR A 109 -9.83 8.74 -13.55
N LEU A 110 -9.06 9.32 -12.62
CA LEU A 110 -7.73 9.84 -12.87
C LEU A 110 -6.70 8.80 -12.42
N ILE A 111 -5.80 8.42 -13.33
CA ILE A 111 -4.83 7.35 -13.08
C ILE A 111 -3.45 7.94 -13.24
N LEU A 112 -2.72 7.98 -12.13
CA LEU A 112 -1.32 8.37 -12.13
C LEU A 112 -0.47 7.20 -12.62
N THR A 113 0.27 7.41 -13.72
CA THR A 113 1.12 6.41 -14.36
C THR A 113 2.47 7.00 -14.78
N GLY A 114 3.42 6.15 -15.18
CA GLY A 114 4.80 6.54 -15.50
C GLY A 114 5.73 6.27 -14.32
N SER A 115 6.60 7.24 -14.00
CA SER A 115 7.49 7.22 -12.83
C SER A 115 7.33 8.51 -12.03
N LEU A 116 7.79 8.58 -10.78
CA LEU A 116 7.70 9.81 -9.98
C LEU A 116 8.33 11.03 -10.66
N ASP A 117 9.45 10.84 -11.37
CA ASP A 117 10.14 11.92 -12.09
C ASP A 117 9.46 12.32 -13.41
N ASN A 118 8.67 11.42 -14.01
CA ASN A 118 8.00 11.61 -15.30
C ASN A 118 6.57 11.09 -15.24
N ALA A 119 5.81 11.58 -14.25
CA ALA A 119 4.45 11.15 -14.03
C ALA A 119 3.51 11.74 -15.08
N SER A 120 2.48 10.98 -15.41
CA SER A 120 1.40 11.41 -16.29
C SER A 120 0.06 10.95 -15.75
N ILE A 121 -1.01 11.66 -16.11
CA ILE A 121 -2.37 11.34 -15.68
C ILE A 121 -3.16 10.88 -16.90
N ILE A 122 -3.69 9.66 -16.85
CA ILE A 122 -4.73 9.21 -17.77
C ILE A 122 -6.07 9.59 -17.15
N VAL A 123 -6.94 10.21 -17.94
CA VAL A 123 -8.31 10.55 -17.53
C VAL A 123 -9.28 9.69 -18.31
N TRP A 124 -10.14 8.97 -17.59
CA TRP A 124 -11.31 8.33 -18.17
C TRP A 124 -12.57 9.03 -17.71
N GLU A 125 -13.50 9.14 -18.64
CA GLU A 125 -14.81 9.75 -18.45
C GLU A 125 -15.85 8.68 -18.77
N ASP A 126 -16.75 8.45 -17.83
CA ASP A 126 -17.89 7.55 -17.98
C ASP A 126 -19.16 8.28 -17.53
N PRO A 127 -20.33 7.92 -18.06
CA PRO A 127 -21.58 8.41 -17.48
C PRO A 127 -21.68 7.90 -16.03
N ASP A 128 -22.09 8.80 -15.14
CA ASP A 128 -22.49 8.41 -13.79
C ASP A 128 -23.68 7.44 -13.87
N ARG A 129 -23.70 6.44 -12.99
CA ARG A 129 -24.74 5.41 -12.95
C ARG A 129 -25.49 5.45 -11.65
N GLU A 130 -26.76 5.86 -11.74
CA GLU A 130 -27.72 5.65 -10.66
C GLU A 130 -28.34 4.25 -10.74
N TRP A 131 -28.08 3.44 -9.72
CA TRP A 131 -28.69 2.11 -9.58
C TRP A 131 -30.15 2.21 -9.13
N SER A 132 -31.07 1.57 -9.84
CA SER A 132 -32.50 1.60 -9.49
C SER A 132 -32.89 0.78 -8.25
N GLY A 133 -31.97 -0.04 -7.72
CA GLY A 133 -32.23 -0.95 -6.60
C GLY A 133 -33.03 -2.22 -6.97
N THR A 134 -33.21 -2.47 -8.27
CA THR A 134 -33.84 -3.71 -8.78
C THR A 134 -33.03 -4.41 -9.88
N GLU A 135 -31.82 -3.95 -10.13
CA GLU A 135 -30.98 -4.44 -11.22
C GLU A 135 -30.27 -5.73 -10.80
N THR A 136 -30.12 -6.66 -11.75
CA THR A 136 -29.44 -7.95 -11.50
C THR A 136 -28.02 -7.98 -12.06
N VAL A 137 -27.58 -6.88 -12.64
CA VAL A 137 -26.32 -6.76 -13.35
C VAL A 137 -25.26 -6.08 -12.48
N TRP A 138 -24.02 -6.44 -12.77
CA TRP A 138 -22.80 -5.87 -12.24
C TRP A 138 -21.97 -5.32 -13.41
N GLU A 139 -21.47 -4.10 -13.29
CA GLU A 139 -20.61 -3.49 -14.30
C GLU A 139 -19.15 -3.76 -14.02
N ALA A 140 -18.44 -4.32 -15.00
CA ALA A 140 -17.00 -4.56 -14.92
C ALA A 140 -16.25 -3.76 -15.99
N ILE A 141 -15.15 -3.14 -15.57
CA ILE A 141 -14.21 -2.42 -16.43
C ILE A 141 -12.87 -3.14 -16.33
N PHE A 142 -12.28 -3.54 -17.46
CA PHE A 142 -10.95 -4.17 -17.47
C PHE A 142 -9.93 -3.19 -18.02
N THR A 143 -8.82 -3.02 -17.30
CA THR A 143 -7.75 -2.11 -17.72
C THR A 143 -6.37 -2.68 -17.48
N HIS A 144 -5.43 -2.24 -18.29
CA HIS A 144 -4.04 -2.60 -18.20
C HIS A 144 -3.20 -1.37 -17.86
N LEU A 145 -2.62 -1.38 -16.66
CA LEU A 145 -1.79 -0.32 -16.09
C LEU A 145 -0.36 -0.83 -15.78
N SER A 146 0.12 -1.79 -16.57
CA SER A 146 1.45 -2.38 -16.44
C SER A 146 2.27 -2.11 -17.70
N PRO A 147 3.18 -1.13 -17.72
CA PRO A 147 4.07 -0.93 -18.85
C PRO A 147 5.03 -2.12 -19.09
N GLN A 148 5.25 -3.00 -18.11
CA GLN A 148 6.23 -4.09 -18.19
C GLN A 148 5.68 -5.41 -18.76
N LEU A 149 4.37 -5.68 -18.64
CA LEU A 149 3.78 -6.97 -19.02
C LEU A 149 3.64 -7.18 -20.54
N GLY A 150 3.54 -6.08 -21.30
CA GLY A 150 3.18 -6.13 -22.73
C GLY A 150 1.69 -6.43 -22.94
N GLN A 151 1.25 -6.49 -24.19
CA GLN A 151 -0.17 -6.65 -24.52
C GLN A 151 -0.74 -7.98 -23.97
N VAL A 152 -2.01 -7.97 -23.53
CA VAL A 152 -2.71 -9.16 -23.04
C VAL A 152 -4.11 -9.30 -23.63
N ASP A 153 -4.52 -10.54 -23.90
CA ASP A 153 -5.92 -10.89 -24.15
C ASP A 153 -6.62 -11.14 -22.81
N VAL A 154 -7.81 -10.56 -22.66
CA VAL A 154 -8.64 -10.66 -21.46
C VAL A 154 -9.79 -11.63 -21.71
N TYR A 155 -9.98 -12.56 -20.80
CA TYR A 155 -11.11 -13.48 -20.76
C TYR A 155 -11.79 -13.34 -19.40
N PHE A 156 -13.11 -13.37 -19.40
CA PHE A 156 -13.90 -13.33 -18.18
C PHE A 156 -15.13 -14.21 -18.33
N ALA A 157 -15.15 -15.34 -17.63
CA ALA A 157 -16.12 -16.41 -17.85
C ALA A 157 -16.37 -17.20 -16.55
N ALA A 158 -17.36 -18.11 -16.56
CA ALA A 158 -17.64 -18.96 -15.40
C ALA A 158 -16.42 -19.82 -15.00
N PRO A 159 -16.24 -20.15 -13.71
CA PRO A 159 -15.09 -20.89 -13.23
C PRO A 159 -14.83 -22.20 -13.97
N GLY A 160 -13.56 -22.46 -14.29
CA GLY A 160 -13.12 -23.64 -15.04
C GLY A 160 -13.35 -23.57 -16.56
N THR A 161 -13.79 -22.42 -17.09
CA THR A 161 -13.93 -22.22 -18.54
C THR A 161 -12.54 -22.08 -19.18
N THR A 162 -12.19 -22.99 -20.09
CA THR A 162 -10.92 -22.90 -20.83
C THR A 162 -10.97 -21.79 -21.89
N PRO A 163 -9.99 -20.86 -21.94
CA PRO A 163 -9.89 -19.87 -23.01
C PRO A 163 -9.77 -20.52 -24.39
N ILE A 164 -10.41 -19.92 -25.38
CA ILE A 164 -10.32 -20.34 -26.78
C ILE A 164 -9.93 -19.16 -27.67
N LEU A 165 -9.36 -19.46 -28.83
CA LEU A 165 -8.91 -18.43 -29.77
C LEU A 165 -10.12 -17.64 -30.28
N GLY A 166 -10.04 -16.31 -30.17
CA GLY A 166 -11.15 -15.40 -30.51
C GLY A 166 -12.28 -15.35 -29.47
N GLY A 167 -12.12 -16.02 -28.32
CA GLY A 167 -13.06 -15.96 -27.19
C GLY A 167 -12.74 -14.87 -26.16
N SER A 168 -11.69 -14.08 -26.37
CA SER A 168 -11.35 -12.96 -25.49
C SER A 168 -12.42 -11.88 -25.55
N ILE A 169 -12.74 -11.25 -24.41
CA ILE A 169 -13.63 -10.07 -24.37
C ILE A 169 -12.94 -8.82 -24.93
N GLY A 170 -11.61 -8.84 -25.02
CA GLY A 170 -10.82 -7.83 -25.71
C GLY A 170 -9.34 -8.06 -25.48
N THR A 171 -8.54 -7.23 -26.15
CA THR A 171 -7.08 -7.20 -26.00
C THR A 171 -6.70 -5.82 -25.48
N LEU A 172 -5.84 -5.75 -24.46
CA LEU A 172 -5.43 -4.50 -23.82
C LEU A 172 -3.93 -4.28 -23.99
N VAL A 173 -3.53 -3.04 -24.29
CA VAL A 173 -2.16 -2.55 -24.05
C VAL A 173 -2.13 -1.61 -22.84
N ASN A 174 -0.94 -1.33 -22.32
CA ASN A 174 -0.76 -0.40 -21.20
C ASN A 174 -1.43 0.97 -21.46
N GLY A 175 -2.23 1.43 -20.50
CA GLY A 175 -3.00 2.67 -20.52
C GLY A 175 -4.41 2.53 -21.12
N GLU A 176 -4.75 1.38 -21.70
CA GLU A 176 -6.08 1.14 -22.26
C GLU A 176 -7.04 0.49 -21.27
N ARG A 177 -8.34 0.62 -21.57
CA ARG A 177 -9.42 -0.13 -20.93
C ARG A 177 -10.39 -0.66 -21.97
N LEU A 178 -11.09 -1.74 -21.63
CA LEU A 178 -12.26 -2.19 -22.37
C LEU A 178 -13.46 -1.27 -22.05
N PRO A 179 -14.47 -1.21 -22.93
CA PRO A 179 -15.76 -0.63 -22.57
C PRO A 179 -16.34 -1.27 -21.32
N ILE A 180 -17.26 -0.58 -20.65
CA ILE A 180 -18.03 -1.14 -19.53
C ILE A 180 -18.82 -2.36 -20.04
N ILE A 181 -18.71 -3.49 -19.35
CA ILE A 181 -19.43 -4.72 -19.67
C ILE A 181 -20.33 -5.09 -18.49
N GLU A 182 -21.60 -5.37 -18.77
CA GLU A 182 -22.55 -5.87 -17.78
C GLU A 182 -22.49 -7.39 -17.68
N TYR A 183 -22.39 -7.90 -16.47
CA TYR A 183 -22.45 -9.32 -16.14
C TYR A 183 -23.62 -9.59 -15.21
N GLU A 184 -24.33 -10.69 -15.44
CA GLU A 184 -25.34 -11.17 -14.51
C GLU A 184 -24.70 -11.65 -13.20
N GLN A 185 -25.48 -11.61 -12.12
CA GLN A 185 -25.09 -12.22 -10.84
C GLN A 185 -24.55 -13.65 -11.03
N GLY A 186 -23.36 -13.91 -10.49
CA GLY A 186 -22.71 -15.20 -10.67
C GLY A 186 -21.29 -15.25 -10.12
N GLN A 187 -20.62 -16.36 -10.38
CA GLN A 187 -19.19 -16.52 -10.15
C GLN A 187 -18.47 -16.48 -11.49
N TYR A 188 -17.32 -15.82 -11.54
CA TYR A 188 -16.49 -15.67 -12.73
C TYR A 188 -15.01 -15.82 -12.40
N GLU A 189 -14.20 -16.10 -13.41
CA GLU A 189 -12.74 -16.08 -13.36
C GLU A 189 -12.23 -15.11 -14.43
N LEU A 190 -11.28 -14.27 -14.05
CA LEU A 190 -10.49 -13.45 -14.95
C LEU A 190 -9.27 -14.26 -15.38
N ILE A 191 -9.08 -14.38 -16.69
CA ILE A 191 -7.92 -15.06 -17.28
C ILE A 191 -7.23 -14.10 -18.25
N LEU A 192 -5.90 -14.02 -18.13
CA LEU A 192 -5.05 -13.24 -19.02
C LEU A 192 -4.15 -14.18 -19.81
N THR A 193 -4.04 -13.96 -21.12
CA THR A 193 -3.15 -14.72 -22.02
C THR A 193 -2.36 -13.78 -22.91
N PRO A 194 -1.26 -14.24 -23.54
CA PRO A 194 -0.64 -13.47 -24.62
C PRO A 194 -1.63 -13.31 -25.78
N PRO A 195 -1.50 -12.25 -26.60
CA PRO A 195 -2.41 -11.99 -27.70
C PRO A 195 -2.42 -13.11 -28.73
N GLY A 196 -3.60 -13.68 -29.00
CA GLY A 196 -3.77 -14.76 -29.97
C GLY A 196 -3.24 -16.12 -29.53
N ASP A 197 -2.83 -16.28 -28.27
CA ASP A 197 -2.39 -17.55 -27.70
C ASP A 197 -3.19 -17.90 -26.42
N PRO A 198 -4.42 -18.41 -26.56
CA PRO A 198 -5.26 -18.80 -25.42
C PRO A 198 -4.71 -19.99 -24.62
N SER A 199 -3.68 -20.68 -25.12
CA SER A 199 -3.13 -21.88 -24.48
C SER A 199 -2.08 -21.57 -23.40
N THR A 200 -1.49 -20.37 -23.48
CA THR A 200 -0.55 -19.86 -22.49
C THR A 200 -1.30 -18.97 -21.50
N ILE A 201 -1.50 -19.45 -20.28
CA ILE A 201 -2.11 -18.67 -19.21
C ILE A 201 -1.02 -17.85 -18.52
N LEU A 202 -1.18 -16.52 -18.52
CA LEU A 202 -0.30 -15.60 -17.78
C LEU A 202 -0.79 -15.39 -16.35
N PHE A 203 -2.11 -15.29 -16.20
CA PHE A 203 -2.80 -15.11 -14.93
C PHE A 203 -4.17 -15.78 -15.00
N ILE A 204 -4.60 -16.38 -13.89
CA ILE A 204 -5.98 -16.80 -13.66
C ILE A 204 -6.37 -16.41 -12.24
N SER A 205 -7.52 -15.78 -12.06
CA SER A 205 -7.98 -15.40 -10.72
C SER A 205 -8.54 -16.59 -9.94
N SER A 206 -8.65 -16.44 -8.63
CA SER A 206 -9.69 -17.13 -7.86
C SER A 206 -11.09 -16.72 -8.31
N SER A 207 -12.12 -17.47 -7.91
CA SER A 207 -13.52 -17.15 -8.25
C SER A 207 -13.95 -15.79 -7.71
N ILE A 208 -14.42 -14.93 -8.60
CA ILE A 208 -14.94 -13.59 -8.33
C ILE A 208 -16.46 -13.66 -8.29
N THR A 209 -17.06 -13.13 -7.22
CA THR A 209 -18.52 -13.01 -7.11
C THR A 209 -18.98 -11.70 -7.73
N ALA A 210 -19.74 -11.76 -8.82
CA ALA A 210 -20.45 -10.62 -9.37
C ALA A 210 -21.62 -10.27 -8.45
N VAL A 211 -21.53 -9.12 -7.78
CA VAL A 211 -22.57 -8.59 -6.90
C VAL A 211 -23.36 -7.54 -7.70
N PRO A 212 -24.68 -7.72 -7.91
CA PRO A 212 -25.49 -6.74 -8.62
C PRO A 212 -25.42 -5.36 -8.00
N GLU A 213 -25.79 -4.35 -8.79
CA GLU A 213 -25.88 -2.96 -8.34
C GLU A 213 -24.52 -2.39 -7.90
N ASN A 214 -23.49 -2.73 -8.66
CA ASN A 214 -22.12 -2.32 -8.37
C ASN A 214 -21.34 -2.16 -9.68
N ARG A 215 -20.36 -1.25 -9.66
CA ARG A 215 -19.37 -1.08 -10.72
C ARG A 215 -17.98 -1.37 -10.16
N SER A 216 -17.15 -2.08 -10.91
CA SER A 216 -15.79 -2.38 -10.46
C SER A 216 -14.77 -2.33 -11.59
N ILE A 217 -13.56 -1.88 -11.27
CA ILE A 217 -12.41 -1.93 -12.17
C ILE A 217 -11.53 -3.15 -11.82
N PHE A 218 -11.21 -3.95 -12.82
CA PHE A 218 -10.11 -4.92 -12.82
C PHE A 218 -8.89 -4.25 -13.44
N ALA A 219 -7.92 -3.88 -12.59
CA ALA A 219 -6.71 -3.22 -13.02
C ALA A 219 -5.50 -4.15 -12.91
N ILE A 220 -4.81 -4.34 -14.04
CA ILE A 220 -3.58 -5.13 -14.15
C ILE A 220 -2.39 -4.20 -13.93
N PHE A 221 -1.55 -4.47 -12.93
CA PHE A 221 -0.45 -3.61 -12.53
C PHE A 221 0.92 -4.27 -12.74
N ASP A 222 1.97 -3.45 -12.66
CA ASP A 222 3.34 -3.94 -12.74
C ASP A 222 3.66 -4.92 -11.60
N PRO A 223 4.65 -5.83 -11.79
CA PRO A 223 5.04 -6.79 -10.78
C PRO A 223 5.35 -6.16 -9.43
N ASP A 224 4.84 -6.76 -8.38
CA ASP A 224 5.08 -6.35 -6.99
C ASP A 224 5.96 -7.40 -6.31
N PRO A 225 7.19 -7.06 -5.87
CA PRO A 225 8.10 -8.02 -5.26
C PRO A 225 7.57 -8.58 -3.93
N THR A 226 6.58 -7.96 -3.31
CA THR A 226 5.93 -8.45 -2.08
C THR A 226 4.98 -9.61 -2.35
N LEU A 227 4.62 -9.86 -3.61
CA LEU A 227 3.74 -10.94 -4.02
C LEU A 227 4.51 -12.13 -4.61
N PRO A 228 4.04 -13.37 -4.41
CA PRO A 228 4.57 -14.54 -5.11
C PRO A 228 4.23 -14.56 -6.60
N GLY A 229 3.04 -14.06 -6.97
CA GLY A 229 2.56 -14.04 -8.36
C GLY A 229 3.16 -12.90 -9.17
N PRO A 230 3.50 -13.12 -10.46
CA PRO A 230 4.19 -12.14 -11.30
C PRO A 230 3.29 -11.02 -11.83
N ILE A 231 1.97 -11.23 -11.86
CA ILE A 231 0.99 -10.29 -12.43
C ILE A 231 -0.02 -9.92 -11.35
N PRO A 232 0.16 -8.76 -10.70
CA PRO A 232 -0.82 -8.24 -9.77
C PRO A 232 -2.07 -7.75 -10.50
N VAL A 233 -3.24 -8.20 -10.05
CA VAL A 233 -4.52 -7.68 -10.51
C VAL A 233 -5.32 -7.21 -9.30
N SER A 234 -5.84 -5.99 -9.34
CA SER A 234 -6.70 -5.47 -8.26
C SER A 234 -8.13 -5.27 -8.74
N LEU A 235 -9.07 -5.66 -7.89
CA LEU A 235 -10.47 -5.28 -7.97
C LEU A 235 -10.67 -3.98 -7.18
N ILE A 236 -11.07 -2.92 -7.88
CA ILE A 236 -11.33 -1.60 -7.31
C ILE A 236 -12.83 -1.33 -7.37
N GLY A 237 -13.46 -1.15 -6.20
CA GLY A 237 -14.88 -0.79 -6.10
C GLY A 237 -15.10 0.73 -6.07
N GLU A 238 -16.35 1.15 -6.19
CA GLU A 238 -16.77 2.57 -6.17
C GLU A 238 -16.36 3.30 -4.87
N ASN A 239 -16.32 2.59 -3.74
CA ASN A 239 -15.91 3.14 -2.44
C ASN A 239 -14.38 3.29 -2.29
N GLY A 240 -13.59 2.94 -3.30
CA GLY A 240 -12.12 2.97 -3.26
C GLY A 240 -11.49 1.71 -2.69
N THR A 241 -12.30 0.77 -2.18
CA THR A 241 -11.82 -0.54 -1.73
C THR A 241 -11.05 -1.21 -2.85
N SER A 242 -9.79 -1.52 -2.58
CA SER A 242 -8.87 -2.14 -3.54
C SER A 242 -8.45 -3.49 -2.99
N ILE A 243 -8.74 -4.56 -3.72
CA ILE A 243 -8.46 -5.94 -3.30
C ILE A 243 -7.58 -6.59 -4.35
N ASN A 244 -6.40 -7.05 -3.95
CA ASN A 244 -5.58 -7.90 -4.80
C ASN A 244 -6.27 -9.24 -5.04
N ILE A 245 -6.43 -9.62 -6.29
CA ILE A 245 -6.99 -10.89 -6.72
C ILE A 245 -5.85 -11.88 -6.88
N ALA A 246 -5.78 -12.86 -5.98
CA ALA A 246 -4.74 -13.88 -6.03
C ALA A 246 -4.88 -14.80 -7.25
N ASP A 247 -3.74 -15.15 -7.85
CA ASP A 247 -3.63 -16.27 -8.78
C ASP A 247 -3.34 -17.57 -7.99
N PRO A 248 -4.26 -18.55 -7.98
CA PRO A 248 -4.11 -19.76 -7.18
C PRO A 248 -2.98 -20.68 -7.66
N ASN A 249 -2.39 -20.45 -8.86
CA ASN A 249 -1.19 -21.17 -9.28
C ASN A 249 0.05 -20.75 -8.48
N PHE A 250 0.00 -19.58 -7.84
CA PHE A 250 1.07 -19.08 -7.00
C PHE A 250 0.69 -19.25 -5.52
N SER A 251 1.32 -20.24 -4.91
CA SER A 251 1.17 -20.55 -3.50
C SER A 251 1.60 -19.38 -2.62
N ALA A 252 1.12 -19.35 -1.37
CA ALA A 252 1.72 -18.50 -0.36
C ALA A 252 3.17 -18.94 -0.13
N THR A 253 4.05 -18.04 0.30
CA THR A 253 5.42 -18.42 0.65
C THR A 253 5.78 -17.97 2.05
N VAL A 254 6.60 -18.77 2.73
CA VAL A 254 7.11 -18.48 4.07
C VAL A 254 8.60 -18.69 4.15
N ARG A 255 9.26 -17.96 5.03
CA ARG A 255 10.62 -18.27 5.51
C ARG A 255 10.64 -18.30 7.03
N LEU A 256 11.67 -18.88 7.62
CA LEU A 256 11.84 -18.98 9.06
C LEU A 256 12.97 -18.06 9.53
N LEU A 257 12.67 -17.16 10.46
CA LEU A 257 13.63 -16.40 11.26
C LEU A 257 13.73 -17.03 12.65
N HIS A 258 14.94 -17.37 13.12
CA HIS A 258 15.12 -17.92 14.45
C HIS A 258 15.49 -16.84 15.47
N ALA A 259 14.51 -16.34 16.21
CA ALA A 259 14.70 -15.30 17.20
C ALA A 259 14.92 -15.79 18.64
N SER A 260 14.58 -17.04 18.97
CA SER A 260 14.86 -17.60 20.30
C SER A 260 16.36 -17.66 20.58
N PHE A 261 16.83 -17.03 21.67
CA PHE A 261 18.26 -16.87 21.96
C PHE A 261 18.96 -18.16 22.42
N ALA A 262 18.24 -19.06 23.09
CA ALA A 262 18.83 -20.25 23.72
C ALA A 262 18.18 -21.56 23.25
N THR A 263 17.33 -21.51 22.22
CA THR A 263 16.90 -22.72 21.50
C THR A 263 18.01 -23.15 20.54
N GLU A 264 18.23 -24.45 20.43
CA GLU A 264 19.18 -25.02 19.47
C GLU A 264 18.76 -24.74 18.03
N ASN A 265 19.70 -24.84 17.08
CA ASN A 265 19.38 -24.76 15.66
C ASN A 265 18.27 -25.75 15.29
N VAL A 266 17.44 -25.36 14.32
CA VAL A 266 16.25 -26.14 13.96
C VAL A 266 16.27 -26.58 12.50
N ASP A 267 15.77 -27.80 12.28
CA ASP A 267 15.30 -28.27 10.99
C ASP A 267 13.77 -28.13 10.94
N GLY A 268 13.24 -27.63 9.82
CA GLY A 268 11.80 -27.37 9.66
C GLY A 268 11.15 -28.20 8.56
N TYR A 269 9.92 -28.66 8.83
CA TYR A 269 9.14 -29.54 7.98
C TYR A 269 7.68 -29.10 7.92
N PHE A 270 7.00 -29.40 6.81
CA PHE A 270 5.56 -29.22 6.70
C PHE A 270 4.81 -30.54 6.87
N ASN A 271 3.66 -30.48 7.55
CA ASN A 271 2.67 -31.55 7.66
C ASN A 271 3.25 -32.89 8.14
N LEU A 272 4.20 -32.85 9.08
CA LEU A 272 4.89 -34.02 9.63
C LEU A 272 5.65 -34.86 8.56
N ASP A 273 5.92 -34.30 7.38
CA ASP A 273 6.74 -34.97 6.36
C ASP A 273 8.24 -34.79 6.65
N PHE A 274 8.72 -35.55 7.62
CA PHE A 274 10.12 -35.50 8.06
C PHE A 274 11.13 -36.00 7.01
N ASN A 275 10.69 -36.46 5.83
CA ASN A 275 11.58 -36.80 4.73
C ASN A 275 11.87 -35.61 3.81
N ASN A 276 11.07 -34.53 3.92
CA ASN A 276 11.18 -33.35 3.08
C ASN A 276 11.58 -32.14 3.94
N LEU A 277 12.89 -31.94 4.10
CA LEU A 277 13.45 -30.82 4.85
C LEU A 277 13.18 -29.50 4.12
N ILE A 278 12.46 -28.58 4.77
CA ILE A 278 12.06 -27.28 4.22
C ILE A 278 13.00 -26.17 4.68
N PHE A 279 13.24 -26.08 5.99
CA PHE A 279 14.13 -25.08 6.59
C PHE A 279 15.36 -25.78 7.17
N PRO A 280 16.48 -25.88 6.44
CA PRO A 280 17.64 -26.63 6.91
C PRO A 280 18.48 -25.81 7.90
N ASN A 281 18.72 -26.35 9.09
CA ASN A 281 19.66 -25.83 10.10
C ASN A 281 19.60 -24.31 10.27
N VAL A 282 18.41 -23.78 10.59
CA VAL A 282 18.24 -22.34 10.87
C VAL A 282 18.72 -22.07 12.28
N GLY A 283 19.83 -21.34 12.43
CA GLY A 283 20.40 -20.95 13.72
C GLY A 283 19.87 -19.62 14.23
N HIS A 284 20.11 -19.34 15.51
CA HIS A 284 19.71 -18.07 16.13
C HIS A 284 20.25 -16.87 15.33
N LYS A 285 19.37 -15.89 15.06
CA LYS A 285 19.60 -14.70 14.21
C LYS A 285 19.71 -14.98 12.71
N GLU A 286 19.52 -16.22 12.28
CA GLU A 286 19.50 -16.58 10.86
C GLU A 286 18.08 -16.61 10.32
N ILE A 287 17.97 -16.33 9.02
CA ILE A 287 16.74 -16.41 8.26
C ILE A 287 16.92 -17.39 7.10
N SER A 288 15.91 -18.23 6.87
CA SER A 288 15.93 -19.19 5.76
C SER A 288 15.56 -18.54 4.42
N ALA A 289 15.74 -19.29 3.33
CA ALA A 289 15.07 -19.00 2.08
C ALA A 289 13.54 -19.17 2.21
N TYR A 290 12.80 -18.58 1.27
CA TYR A 290 11.36 -18.82 1.14
C TYR A 290 11.08 -20.24 0.66
N ALA A 291 9.99 -20.81 1.18
CA ALA A 291 9.40 -22.07 0.77
C ALA A 291 7.92 -21.90 0.47
N ASP A 292 7.44 -22.62 -0.54
CA ASP A 292 6.04 -22.57 -0.96
C ASP A 292 5.13 -23.34 0.02
N ILE A 293 3.94 -22.78 0.25
CA ILE A 293 2.86 -23.39 1.03
C ILE A 293 1.66 -23.63 0.11
N ALA A 294 1.43 -24.90 -0.20
CA ALA A 294 0.35 -25.31 -1.08
C ALA A 294 -1.05 -25.16 -0.47
N ASN A 295 -1.17 -25.18 0.86
CA ASN A 295 -2.45 -25.17 1.57
C ASN A 295 -2.54 -24.00 2.54
N ALA A 296 -3.68 -23.32 2.56
CA ALA A 296 -3.94 -22.21 3.49
C ALA A 296 -3.68 -22.58 4.95
N PHE A 297 -4.04 -23.81 5.36
CA PHE A 297 -3.66 -24.38 6.65
C PHE A 297 -2.52 -25.36 6.46
N THR A 298 -1.38 -25.11 7.11
CA THR A 298 -0.21 -25.98 7.06
C THR A 298 0.36 -26.14 8.46
N SER A 299 0.63 -27.38 8.85
CA SER A 299 1.37 -27.67 10.09
C SER A 299 2.86 -27.46 9.85
N VAL A 300 3.49 -26.64 10.66
CA VAL A 300 4.95 -26.42 10.67
C VAL A 300 5.52 -27.13 11.88
N ASN A 301 6.54 -27.95 11.64
CA ASN A 301 7.16 -28.81 12.63
C ASN A 301 8.66 -28.50 12.63
N LEU A 302 9.18 -28.05 13.76
CA LEU A 302 10.58 -27.74 13.97
C LEU A 302 11.19 -28.80 14.88
N THR A 303 12.31 -29.36 14.48
CA THR A 303 13.03 -30.40 15.23
C THR A 303 14.49 -30.02 15.42
N ALA A 304 15.17 -30.68 16.35
CA ALA A 304 16.62 -30.58 16.44
C ALA A 304 17.27 -31.03 15.12
N VAL A 305 18.35 -30.35 14.72
CA VAL A 305 19.02 -30.60 13.43
C VAL A 305 19.45 -32.05 13.29
N GLY A 306 19.06 -32.68 12.18
CA GLY A 306 19.35 -34.08 11.88
C GLY A 306 18.64 -35.10 12.77
N ASN A 307 17.71 -34.68 13.63
CA ASN A 307 16.95 -35.53 14.53
C ASN A 307 15.46 -35.21 14.50
N ALA A 308 14.78 -35.67 13.45
CA ALA A 308 13.33 -35.51 13.27
C ALA A 308 12.46 -36.12 14.39
N GLY A 309 13.03 -36.93 15.28
CA GLY A 309 12.32 -37.46 16.46
C GLY A 309 12.33 -36.55 17.69
N ALA A 310 13.13 -35.47 17.67
CA ALA A 310 13.21 -34.48 18.73
C ALA A 310 12.45 -33.21 18.33
N ASP A 311 11.14 -33.20 18.60
CA ASP A 311 10.27 -32.06 18.36
C ASP A 311 10.63 -30.88 19.29
N ILE A 312 10.78 -29.71 18.70
CA ILE A 312 11.02 -28.43 19.39
C ILE A 312 9.73 -27.62 19.41
N LEU A 313 9.05 -27.55 18.26
CA LEU A 313 7.79 -26.83 18.11
C LEU A 313 6.99 -27.42 16.96
N SER A 314 5.74 -27.76 17.25
CA SER A 314 4.75 -28.11 16.24
C SER A 314 3.56 -27.17 16.36
N GLY A 315 3.16 -26.55 15.26
CA GLY A 315 2.05 -25.60 15.25
C GLY A 315 1.46 -25.41 13.86
N ASP A 316 0.19 -25.03 13.82
CA ASP A 316 -0.49 -24.74 12.56
C ASP A 316 -0.38 -23.25 12.23
N ILE A 317 -0.11 -22.94 10.97
CA ILE A 317 -0.16 -21.59 10.45
C ILE A 317 -1.28 -21.45 9.43
N LEU A 318 -1.90 -20.28 9.43
CA LEU A 318 -2.82 -19.85 8.40
C LEU A 318 -2.11 -18.90 7.45
N THR A 319 -2.12 -19.24 6.16
CA THR A 319 -1.61 -18.42 5.08
C THR A 319 -2.70 -18.14 4.06
N VAL A 320 -2.55 -17.01 3.38
CA VAL A 320 -3.43 -16.60 2.29
C VAL A 320 -2.62 -16.73 1.00
N ALA A 321 -3.19 -17.36 -0.03
CA ALA A 321 -2.56 -17.48 -1.33
C ALA A 321 -2.12 -16.09 -1.84
N GLY A 322 -0.97 -16.04 -2.52
CA GLY A 322 -0.42 -14.77 -2.99
C GLY A 322 0.18 -13.87 -1.90
N THR A 323 0.45 -14.37 -0.68
CA THR A 323 1.18 -13.61 0.36
C THR A 323 2.57 -14.17 0.65
N LYS A 324 3.51 -13.29 1.01
CA LYS A 324 4.82 -13.63 1.57
C LYS A 324 4.82 -13.35 3.07
N ARG A 325 5.39 -14.26 3.87
CA ARG A 325 5.44 -14.13 5.33
C ARG A 325 6.78 -14.60 5.90
N THR A 326 7.14 -14.08 7.06
CA THR A 326 8.23 -14.61 7.88
C THR A 326 7.66 -15.21 9.15
N LEU A 327 7.89 -16.50 9.34
CA LEU A 327 7.65 -17.19 10.60
C LEU A 327 8.84 -16.90 11.51
N VAL A 328 8.59 -16.36 12.68
CA VAL A 328 9.62 -16.10 13.68
C VAL A 328 9.47 -17.14 14.77
N LEU A 329 10.51 -17.97 14.95
CA LEU A 329 10.63 -18.83 16.13
C LEU A 329 11.09 -17.96 17.30
N ALA A 330 10.19 -17.71 18.24
CA ALA A 330 10.45 -16.87 19.41
C ALA A 330 10.09 -17.60 20.71
N GLY A 331 10.43 -16.99 21.85
CA GLY A 331 10.18 -17.55 23.18
C GLY A 331 11.44 -18.13 23.84
N GLU A 332 11.27 -18.60 25.08
CA GLU A 332 12.34 -19.20 25.88
C GLU A 332 12.53 -20.68 25.54
N PRO A 333 13.70 -21.29 25.85
CA PRO A 333 13.91 -22.72 25.69
C PRO A 333 12.83 -23.54 26.42
N GLY A 334 12.15 -24.42 25.69
CA GLY A 334 11.05 -25.24 26.21
C GLY A 334 9.68 -24.56 26.24
N ASN A 335 9.59 -23.27 25.88
CA ASN A 335 8.34 -22.53 25.71
C ASN A 335 8.43 -21.60 24.48
N VAL A 336 8.71 -22.19 23.32
CA VAL A 336 8.79 -21.48 22.05
C VAL A 336 7.45 -21.46 21.32
N PHE A 337 7.26 -20.48 20.44
CA PHE A 337 6.06 -20.31 19.61
C PHE A 337 6.39 -19.64 18.28
N PHE A 338 5.43 -19.68 17.35
CA PHE A 338 5.50 -18.93 16.11
C PHE A 338 4.90 -17.54 16.29
N ASN A 339 5.68 -16.52 15.92
CA ASN A 339 5.15 -15.21 15.56
C ASN A 339 5.19 -15.07 14.03
N VAL A 340 4.25 -14.35 13.42
CA VAL A 340 4.11 -14.30 11.96
C VAL A 340 4.13 -12.86 11.49
N LEU A 341 5.15 -12.51 10.72
CA LEU A 341 5.29 -11.20 10.10
C LEU A 341 4.79 -11.25 8.65
N LEU A 342 4.08 -10.20 8.24
CA LEU A 342 3.73 -9.99 6.83
C LEU A 342 4.93 -9.34 6.11
N GLU A 343 5.17 -9.75 4.86
CA GLU A 343 6.23 -9.18 4.03
C GLU A 343 5.61 -8.30 2.93
N ASP A 344 5.18 -7.11 3.32
CA ASP A 344 4.53 -6.08 2.48
C ASP A 344 5.42 -4.85 2.22
N GLY A 345 6.71 -4.92 2.61
CA GLY A 345 7.71 -3.89 2.35
C GLY A 345 8.09 -3.82 0.88
N ARG A 346 7.32 -3.08 0.09
CA ARG A 346 7.64 -2.82 -1.32
C ARG A 346 8.68 -1.68 -1.42
N PRO A 347 9.78 -1.87 -2.17
CA PRO A 347 10.71 -0.78 -2.49
C PRO A 347 10.01 0.44 -3.08
N VAL A 348 10.35 1.63 -2.60
CA VAL A 348 9.83 2.91 -3.14
C VAL A 348 10.97 3.84 -3.52
N SER A 349 10.86 4.54 -4.65
CA SER A 349 11.97 5.34 -5.20
C SER A 349 12.19 6.69 -4.52
N ALA A 350 11.32 7.09 -3.59
CA ALA A 350 11.40 8.39 -2.93
C ALA A 350 12.22 8.41 -1.64
N PHE A 351 12.26 7.31 -0.88
CA PHE A 351 12.89 7.19 0.43
C PHE A 351 13.07 5.71 0.83
N PRO A 352 13.97 5.41 1.79
CA PRO A 352 14.07 4.08 2.39
C PRO A 352 12.83 3.76 3.25
N ILE A 353 12.50 2.48 3.37
CA ILE A 353 11.54 1.99 4.36
C ILE A 353 12.20 0.98 5.30
N ILE A 354 11.81 1.04 6.58
CA ILE A 354 12.36 0.18 7.62
C ILE A 354 11.26 -0.50 8.42
N ARG A 355 11.54 -1.71 8.90
CA ARG A 355 10.76 -2.40 9.93
C ARG A 355 11.66 -2.69 11.11
N VAL A 356 11.19 -2.41 12.33
CA VAL A 356 11.87 -2.79 13.57
C VAL A 356 10.97 -3.75 14.33
N ALA A 357 11.50 -4.93 14.68
CA ALA A 357 10.79 -5.94 15.45
C ALA A 357 11.51 -6.20 16.77
N ASN A 358 10.77 -6.16 17.88
CA ASN A 358 11.33 -6.49 19.19
C ASN A 358 11.13 -7.98 19.50
N PHE A 359 12.19 -8.77 19.48
CA PHE A 359 12.18 -10.17 19.88
C PHE A 359 12.90 -10.44 21.21
N ALA A 360 13.41 -9.40 21.88
CA ALA A 360 14.10 -9.51 23.16
C ALA A 360 13.09 -9.74 24.29
N LEU A 361 13.20 -10.89 24.96
CA LEU A 361 12.32 -11.31 26.04
C LEU A 361 12.71 -10.72 27.39
N ASN A 362 13.96 -10.28 27.56
CA ASN A 362 14.39 -9.63 28.80
C ASN A 362 13.82 -8.22 28.98
N TYR A 363 13.26 -7.63 27.91
CA TYR A 363 12.72 -6.28 27.88
C TYR A 363 11.34 -6.27 27.26
N ASP A 364 10.29 -6.17 28.09
CA ASP A 364 8.88 -6.13 27.67
C ASP A 364 8.61 -5.00 26.66
N PHE A 365 9.31 -3.88 26.81
CA PHE A 365 9.20 -2.71 25.95
C PHE A 365 10.57 -2.06 25.77
N VAL A 366 10.80 -1.45 24.61
CA VAL A 366 12.01 -0.68 24.34
C VAL A 366 11.68 0.62 23.60
N ASP A 367 12.47 1.66 23.83
CA ASP A 367 12.42 2.89 23.05
C ASP A 367 13.50 2.84 21.96
N VAL A 368 13.12 3.10 20.71
CA VAL A 368 14.03 3.07 19.56
C VAL A 368 14.21 4.47 18.98
N TYR A 369 15.45 4.94 18.98
CA TYR A 369 15.88 6.22 18.42
C TYR A 369 16.60 5.97 17.10
N ILE A 370 16.34 6.81 16.10
CA ILE A 370 17.02 6.73 14.79
C ILE A 370 17.40 8.16 14.42
N GLU A 371 18.66 8.49 14.63
CA GLU A 371 19.18 9.86 14.52
C GLU A 371 20.39 9.91 13.59
N GLU A 372 20.91 11.10 13.30
CA GLU A 372 22.23 11.22 12.67
C GLU A 372 23.33 10.67 13.60
N PRO A 373 24.41 10.05 13.09
CA PRO A 373 25.46 9.47 13.91
C PRO A 373 26.05 10.44 14.94
N GLY A 374 26.13 10.01 16.20
CA GLY A 374 26.69 10.79 17.30
C GLY A 374 25.76 11.87 17.86
N THR A 375 24.48 11.87 17.46
CA THR A 375 23.45 12.73 18.06
C THR A 375 23.15 12.29 19.49
N ASP A 376 23.10 13.23 20.44
CA ASP A 376 22.69 12.95 21.80
C ASP A 376 21.17 12.76 21.90
N ILE A 377 20.73 11.62 22.43
CA ILE A 377 19.32 11.25 22.55
C ILE A 377 18.63 11.84 23.79
N ASN A 378 19.35 12.54 24.68
CA ASN A 378 18.81 13.06 25.95
C ASN A 378 17.56 13.94 25.75
N ASP A 379 17.56 14.77 24.70
CA ASP A 379 16.43 15.64 24.34
C ASP A 379 15.59 15.09 23.17
N ALA A 380 16.03 14.00 22.54
CA ALA A 380 15.33 13.38 21.41
C ALA A 380 14.07 12.65 21.87
N GLN A 381 13.08 12.55 20.98
CA GLN A 381 11.94 11.66 21.15
C GLN A 381 12.24 10.35 20.42
N PRO A 382 11.89 9.18 20.99
CA PRO A 382 12.07 7.93 20.27
C PRO A 382 11.20 7.93 19.02
N ARG A 383 11.76 7.41 17.92
CA ARG A 383 11.03 7.19 16.68
C ARG A 383 9.92 6.16 16.91
N PHE A 384 10.21 5.13 17.71
CA PHE A 384 9.24 4.14 18.17
C PHE A 384 9.28 4.09 19.69
N PHE A 385 8.23 4.63 20.32
CA PHE A 385 8.06 4.64 21.77
C PHE A 385 7.46 3.32 22.25
N ALA A 386 8.05 2.73 23.30
CA ALA A 386 7.58 1.51 23.95
C ALA A 386 7.20 0.37 22.98
N LEU A 387 8.11 0.03 22.07
CA LEU A 387 7.96 -1.11 21.17
C LEU A 387 7.94 -2.41 21.98
N SER A 388 6.75 -3.01 22.09
CA SER A 388 6.51 -4.23 22.87
C SER A 388 7.26 -5.42 22.30
N THR A 389 7.71 -6.32 23.17
CA THR A 389 8.22 -7.63 22.77
C THR A 389 7.19 -8.39 21.93
N GLN A 390 7.68 -9.13 20.94
CA GLN A 390 6.94 -9.86 19.92
C GLN A 390 6.11 -9.00 18.96
N LEU A 391 6.26 -7.68 18.99
CA LEU A 391 5.66 -6.79 18.00
C LEU A 391 6.71 -6.20 17.07
N ASP A 392 6.25 -5.80 15.90
CA ASP A 392 7.01 -5.03 14.93
C ASP A 392 6.25 -3.75 14.54
N THR A 393 6.99 -2.84 13.90
CA THR A 393 6.46 -1.54 13.47
C THR A 393 5.65 -1.62 12.17
N GLY A 394 5.62 -2.76 11.49
CA GLY A 394 5.41 -2.80 10.03
C GLY A 394 6.54 -2.08 9.29
N PHE A 395 6.43 -2.00 7.97
CA PHE A 395 7.33 -1.16 7.17
C PHE A 395 6.88 0.29 7.22
N VAL A 396 7.77 1.17 7.67
CA VAL A 396 7.51 2.61 7.77
C VAL A 396 8.56 3.41 7.02
N PRO A 397 8.20 4.60 6.51
CA PRO A 397 9.17 5.51 5.90
C PRO A 397 10.29 5.94 6.86
N ALA A 398 11.52 5.92 6.35
CA ALA A 398 12.73 6.39 7.02
C ALA A 398 13.36 7.56 6.26
N ILE A 399 14.19 8.33 6.96
CA ILE A 399 14.95 9.44 6.36
C ILE A 399 16.25 8.87 5.79
N ASP A 400 16.63 9.30 4.59
CA ASP A 400 17.79 8.87 3.82
C ASP A 400 19.14 9.37 4.38
N GLY A 401 20.20 8.64 4.06
CA GLY A 401 21.57 8.86 4.49
C GLY A 401 21.98 7.99 5.69
N ILE A 402 23.17 8.27 6.23
CA ILE A 402 23.70 7.53 7.37
C ILE A 402 22.89 7.87 8.62
N ARG A 403 22.38 6.84 9.31
CA ARG A 403 21.64 6.94 10.57
C ARG A 403 22.23 6.03 11.62
N GLU A 404 22.00 6.37 12.88
CA GLU A 404 22.38 5.56 14.03
C GLU A 404 21.13 5.16 14.80
N LEU A 405 20.93 3.86 14.94
CA LEU A 405 19.86 3.27 15.74
C LEU A 405 20.38 3.03 17.15
N THR A 406 19.73 3.65 18.14
CA THR A 406 20.03 3.48 19.56
C THR A 406 18.79 2.97 20.28
N ILE A 407 18.95 1.99 21.16
CA ILE A 407 17.84 1.39 21.92
C ILE A 407 18.05 1.63 23.41
N THR A 408 16.99 2.06 24.08
CA THR A 408 16.97 2.24 25.54
C THR A 408 15.82 1.44 26.15
N ASP A 409 15.90 1.20 27.46
CA ASP A 409 14.71 0.84 28.23
C ASP A 409 13.71 2.02 28.21
N VAL A 410 12.43 1.73 28.35
CA VAL A 410 11.38 2.76 28.32
C VAL A 410 11.56 3.70 29.50
N PHE A 411 11.38 5.00 29.25
CA PHE A 411 11.60 6.06 30.24
C PHE A 411 13.06 6.23 30.70
N SER A 412 14.00 5.52 30.08
CA SER A 412 15.44 5.71 30.25
C SER A 412 16.06 6.37 29.01
N LYS A 413 17.25 6.96 29.19
CA LYS A 413 18.12 7.44 28.10
C LYS A 413 19.45 6.70 28.06
N ASP A 414 19.65 5.76 28.98
CA ASP A 414 20.82 4.90 28.98
C ASP A 414 20.64 3.83 27.90
N ALA A 415 21.58 3.80 26.95
CA ALA A 415 21.57 2.82 25.88
C ALA A 415 21.77 1.40 26.45
N ILE A 416 20.89 0.48 26.08
CA ILE A 416 20.96 -0.95 26.42
C ILE A 416 21.44 -1.80 25.24
N SER A 417 21.75 -1.17 24.10
CA SER A 417 22.36 -1.78 22.93
C SER A 417 23.62 -1.02 22.52
N VAL A 418 24.50 -1.70 21.79
CA VAL A 418 25.50 -0.99 20.98
C VAL A 418 24.76 -0.29 19.83
N PRO A 419 25.00 1.01 19.57
CA PRO A 419 24.37 1.68 18.45
C PRO A 419 24.74 1.05 17.11
N ILE A 420 23.78 1.02 16.19
CA ILE A 420 23.95 0.42 14.86
C ILE A 420 23.90 1.51 13.82
N THR A 421 24.92 1.58 12.98
CA THR A 421 24.92 2.47 11.82
C THR A 421 24.17 1.83 10.65
N LEU A 422 23.21 2.55 10.11
CA LEU A 422 22.43 2.22 8.92
C LEU A 422 22.82 3.20 7.82
N ASP A 423 23.19 2.71 6.64
CA ASP A 423 23.39 3.55 5.45
C ASP A 423 22.15 3.41 4.58
N LEU A 424 21.23 4.37 4.67
CA LEU A 424 19.89 4.27 4.08
C LEU A 424 19.80 5.06 2.78
N SER A 425 19.31 4.44 1.72
CA SER A 425 19.07 5.07 0.42
C SER A 425 17.63 4.86 -0.04
N ALA A 426 17.14 5.75 -0.91
CA ALA A 426 15.82 5.56 -1.51
C ALA A 426 15.77 4.23 -2.27
N GLY A 427 14.68 3.47 -2.07
CA GLY A 427 14.52 2.11 -2.58
C GLY A 427 14.85 1.02 -1.56
N ASP A 428 15.66 1.31 -0.54
CA ASP A 428 16.04 0.30 0.44
C ASP A 428 14.84 -0.18 1.26
N VAL A 429 14.76 -1.50 1.45
CA VAL A 429 13.79 -2.13 2.35
C VAL A 429 14.55 -2.91 3.40
N ILE A 430 14.54 -2.43 4.65
CA ILE A 430 15.38 -2.99 5.72
C ILE A 430 14.53 -3.52 6.87
N SER A 431 14.82 -4.73 7.32
CA SER A 431 14.23 -5.30 8.52
C SER A 431 15.27 -5.50 9.61
N ILE A 432 15.00 -4.91 10.76
CA ILE A 432 15.85 -4.91 11.95
C ILE A 432 15.12 -5.69 13.02
N GLY A 433 15.81 -6.62 13.66
CA GLY A 433 15.28 -7.30 14.84
C GLY A 433 16.11 -6.94 16.06
N ILE A 434 15.47 -6.89 17.22
CA ILE A 434 16.08 -6.68 18.53
C ILE A 434 16.03 -8.03 19.26
N PHE A 435 17.17 -8.49 19.77
CA PHE A 435 17.34 -9.83 20.32
C PHE A 435 18.04 -9.76 21.66
N ASP A 436 17.73 -10.75 22.51
CA ASP A 436 18.47 -10.96 23.74
C ASP A 436 19.93 -11.32 23.47
N THR A 437 20.76 -11.06 24.47
CA THR A 437 22.14 -11.54 24.51
C THR A 437 22.37 -12.43 25.72
N VAL A 438 23.59 -12.95 25.86
CA VAL A 438 24.01 -13.71 27.04
C VAL A 438 23.95 -12.88 28.32
N ASP A 439 24.11 -11.56 28.20
CA ASP A 439 23.90 -10.64 29.31
C ASP A 439 22.43 -10.16 29.29
N PRO A 440 21.60 -10.51 30.29
CA PRO A 440 20.19 -10.12 30.29
C PRO A 440 19.97 -8.60 30.41
N LEU A 441 21.02 -7.83 30.73
CA LEU A 441 20.96 -6.37 30.77
C LEU A 441 21.29 -5.72 29.43
N VAL A 442 21.68 -6.49 28.41
CA VAL A 442 22.08 -5.97 27.11
C VAL A 442 21.29 -6.67 26.01
N ILE A 443 20.81 -5.87 25.06
CA ILE A 443 20.19 -6.36 23.82
C ILE A 443 21.08 -6.04 22.64
N GLU A 444 20.90 -6.81 21.57
CA GLU A 444 21.55 -6.57 20.30
C GLU A 444 20.48 -6.39 19.24
N ALA A 445 20.63 -5.34 18.42
CA ALA A 445 19.86 -5.26 17.19
C ALA A 445 20.72 -5.68 16.00
N PHE A 446 20.08 -6.24 14.97
CA PHE A 446 20.77 -6.54 13.72
C PHE A 446 19.79 -6.48 12.54
N VAL A 447 20.35 -6.18 11.36
CA VAL A 447 19.63 -6.24 10.09
C VAL A 447 19.55 -7.70 9.66
N TYR A 448 18.36 -8.30 9.74
CA TYR A 448 18.14 -9.70 9.35
C TYR A 448 17.71 -9.86 7.90
N ASP A 449 17.24 -8.77 7.29
CA ASP A 449 16.87 -8.74 5.88
C ASP A 449 17.08 -7.32 5.33
N ALA A 450 17.62 -7.24 4.11
CA ALA A 450 17.82 -6.00 3.38
C ALA A 450 17.70 -6.29 1.88
N GLN A 451 16.91 -5.49 1.18
CA GLN A 451 16.71 -5.58 -0.27
C GLN A 451 17.18 -4.31 -0.97
#